data_AF-A0A0E9S714-F1
#
_entry.id   AF-A0A0E9S714-F1
#
_cell.length_a   1.000
_cell.length_b   1.000
_cell.length_c   1.000
_cell.angle_alpha   90.00
_cell.angle_beta   90.00
_cell.angle_gamma   90.00
#
_symmetry.space_group_name_H-M   'P 1'
#
loop_
_entity.id
_entity.type
_entity.pdbx_description
1 polymer ?
#
loop_
_entity_poly.entity_id
_entity_poly.type
_entity_poly.pdbx_seq_one_letter_code
_entity_poly.pdbx_strand_id
1 'polypeptide(L)' 'MRETPQPRTFIRGMQTVTLIPGDGIGPEISSAVMTIFEAAKAPIQWEERNVTAIQGLVESG' A
#
# COMPACT_ATOMS: atom_id res chain seq x y z
N MET A 1 28.55 -6.39 -8.03
CA MET A 1 27.29 -6.90 -8.57
C MET A 1 26.26 -5.79 -8.39
N ARG A 2 25.90 -5.08 -9.45
CA ARG A 2 24.87 -4.03 -9.39
C ARG A 2 23.59 -4.70 -9.84
N GLU A 3 22.63 -4.91 -8.94
CA GLU A 3 21.29 -5.32 -9.35
C GLU A 3 20.75 -4.25 -10.29
N THR A 4 20.68 -4.58 -11.58
CA THR A 4 19.93 -3.78 -12.55
C THR A 4 18.50 -3.68 -12.02
N PRO A 5 17.94 -2.47 -11.81
CA PRO A 5 16.53 -2.35 -11.51
C PRO A 5 15.78 -2.95 -12.68
N GLN A 6 15.10 -4.07 -12.45
CA GLN A 6 14.26 -4.71 -13.45
C GLN A 6 13.33 -3.64 -14.03
N PRO A 7 13.23 -3.48 -15.35
CA PRO A 7 12.23 -2.60 -15.93
C PRO A 7 10.89 -3.11 -15.44
N ARG A 8 10.25 -2.39 -14.52
CA ARG A 8 8.89 -2.73 -14.10
C ARG A 8 8.06 -2.60 -15.36
N THR A 9 7.73 -3.74 -15.96
CA THR A 9 6.72 -3.78 -17.01
C THR A 9 5.49 -3.17 -16.38
N PHE A 10 5.09 -1.98 -16.84
CA PHE A 10 3.77 -1.47 -16.54
C PHE A 10 2.82 -2.43 -17.23
N ILE A 11 2.31 -3.38 -16.46
CA ILE A 11 1.37 -4.38 -16.95
C ILE A 11 0.17 -3.60 -17.49
N ARG A 12 -0.18 -3.82 -18.76
CA ARG A 12 -1.23 -3.06 -19.48
C ARG A 12 -2.65 -3.45 -19.01
N GLY A 13 -2.91 -3.44 -17.71
CA GLY A 13 -4.17 -3.87 -17.10
C GLY A 13 -4.28 -3.49 -15.62
N MET A 14 -5.45 -3.72 -15.04
CA MET A 14 -5.77 -3.41 -13.63
C MET A 14 -4.72 -4.01 -12.69
N GLN A 15 -4.10 -3.16 -11.86
CA GLN A 15 -3.08 -3.53 -10.88
C GLN A 15 -3.70 -3.63 -9.49
N THR A 16 -3.71 -4.83 -8.91
CA THR A 16 -4.08 -4.97 -7.49
C THR A 16 -2.92 -4.54 -6.61
N VAL A 17 -3.13 -3.53 -5.78
CA VAL A 17 -2.12 -2.97 -4.87
C VAL A 17 -2.64 -3.05 -3.44
N THR A 18 -1.87 -3.68 -2.56
CA THR A 18 -2.18 -3.73 -1.14
C THR A 18 -1.82 -2.40 -0.48
N LEU A 19 -2.80 -1.75 0.14
CA LEU A 19 -2.63 -0.50 0.87
C LEU A 19 -2.70 -0.77 2.38
N ILE A 20 -1.64 -0.42 3.10
CA ILE A 20 -1.59 -0.49 4.55
C ILE A 20 -1.60 0.95 5.07
N PRO A 21 -2.74 1.46 5.58
CA PRO A 21 -2.82 2.85 5.99
C PRO A 21 -1.93 3.17 7.20
N GLY A 22 -1.57 2.19 8.03
CA GLY A 22 -0.78 2.41 9.24
C GLY A 22 -1.56 3.19 10.31
N ASP A 23 -0.84 3.71 11.30
CA ASP A 23 -1.39 4.43 12.46
C ASP A 23 -1.08 5.94 12.42
N GLY A 24 -1.72 6.71 13.29
CA GLY A 24 -1.55 8.17 13.37
C GLY A 24 -2.17 8.87 12.16
N ILE A 25 -1.36 9.63 11.40
CA ILE A 25 -1.81 10.35 10.17
C ILE A 25 -1.84 9.47 8.91
N GLY A 26 -1.47 8.19 9.05
CA GLY A 26 -1.34 7.26 7.94
C GLY A 26 -2.63 7.06 7.12
N PRO A 27 -3.82 6.91 7.75
CA PRO A 27 -5.09 6.83 7.05
C PRO A 27 -5.40 8.06 6.17
N GLU A 28 -5.12 9.27 6.65
CA GLU A 28 -5.37 10.53 5.94
C GLU A 28 -4.50 10.65 4.70
N ILE A 29 -3.20 10.33 4.81
CA ILE A 29 -2.28 10.35 3.68
C ILE A 29 -2.64 9.25 2.67
N SER A 30 -2.98 8.06 3.14
CA SER A 30 -3.37 6.93 2.30
C SER A 30 -4.62 7.24 1.47
N SER A 31 -5.61 7.90 2.07
CA SER A 31 -6.81 8.37 1.38
C SER A 31 -6.46 9.39 0.30
N ALA A 32 -5.61 10.39 0.60
CA ALA A 32 -5.20 11.39 -0.38
C ALA A 32 -4.49 10.76 -1.60
N VAL A 33 -3.64 9.74 -1.37
CA VAL A 33 -3.00 8.99 -2.45
C VAL A 33 -4.03 8.29 -3.33
N MET A 34 -5.00 7.58 -2.73
CA MET A 34 -6.07 6.92 -3.51
C MET A 34 -6.84 7.91 -4.39
N THR A 35 -7.18 9.09 -3.85
CA THR A 35 -7.85 10.15 -4.61
C THR A 35 -7.03 10.65 -5.79
N ILE A 36 -5.71 10.80 -5.64
CA ILE A 36 -4.82 11.23 -6.74
C ILE A 36 -4.84 10.19 -7.88
N PHE A 37 -4.74 8.90 -7.54
CA PHE A 37 -4.73 7.83 -8.52
C PHE A 37 -6.10 7.64 -9.19
N GLU A 38 -7.20 7.85 -8.47
CA GLU A 38 -8.56 7.87 -9.03
C GLU A 38 -8.74 9.04 -10.01
N ALA A 39 -8.31 10.26 -9.63
CA ALA A 39 -8.35 11.43 -10.49
C ALA A 39 -7.50 11.25 -11.76
N ALA A 40 -6.37 10.55 -11.64
CA ALA A 40 -5.51 10.16 -12.76
C ALA A 40 -6.10 9.02 -13.62
N LYS A 41 -7.26 8.46 -13.24
CA LYS A 41 -7.88 7.28 -13.87
C LYS A 41 -6.91 6.11 -14.01
N ALA A 42 -6.04 5.94 -13.02
CA ALA A 42 -5.08 4.86 -13.02
C ALA A 42 -5.82 3.52 -12.87
N PRO A 43 -5.44 2.47 -13.62
CA PRO A 43 -6.04 1.14 -13.51
C PRO A 43 -5.49 0.44 -12.26
N ILE A 44 -5.91 0.89 -11.07
CA ILE A 44 -5.49 0.34 -9.78
C ILE A 44 -6.71 -0.18 -9.01
N GLN A 45 -6.59 -1.40 -8.51
CA GLN A 45 -7.50 -2.01 -7.56
C GLN A 45 -6.84 -1.98 -6.18
N TRP A 46 -7.42 -1.25 -5.25
CA TRP A 46 -6.90 -1.18 -3.89
C TRP A 46 -7.36 -2.37 -3.06
N GLU A 47 -6.43 -2.98 -2.33
CA GLU A 47 -6.69 -3.97 -1.30
C GLU A 47 -6.24 -3.41 0.05
N GLU A 48 -7.17 -2.85 0.81
CA GLU A 48 -6.85 -2.30 2.13
C GLU A 48 -6.57 -3.43 3.13
N ARG A 49 -5.44 -3.32 3.83
CA ARG A 49 -5.03 -4.22 4.92
C ARG A 49 -4.72 -3.37 6.14
N ASN A 50 -5.62 -3.43 7.11
CA ASN A 50 -5.34 -2.84 8.42
C ASN A 50 -4.40 -3.79 9.18
N VAL A 51 -3.15 -3.37 9.34
CA VAL A 51 -2.15 -4.08 10.13
C VAL A 51 -2.06 -3.37 11.46
N THR A 52 -2.82 -3.82 12.45
CA THR A 52 -2.53 -3.51 13.85
C THR A 52 -1.31 -4.34 14.26
N ALA A 53 -0.34 -3.71 14.91
CA ALA A 53 0.82 -4.44 15.44
C ALA A 53 0.30 -5.61 16.27
N ILE A 54 0.71 -6.85 15.92
CA ILE A 54 0.43 -8.00 16.76
C ILE A 54 1.02 -7.71 18.14
N GLN A 55 0.15 -7.63 19.15
CA GLN A 55 0.51 -7.52 20.55
C GLN A 55 1.13 -8.85 21.00
N GLY A 56 2.34 -9.15 20.50
CA GLY A 56 3.09 -10.38 20.79
C GLY A 56 4.01 -10.29 22.00
N LEU A 57 3.91 -9.24 22.84
CA LEU A 57 4.81 -9.02 23.99
C LEU A 57 4.09 -8.64 25.29
N VAL A 58 2.79 -8.94 25.41
CA VAL A 58 2.16 -9.14 26.73
C VAL A 58 1.59 -10.56 26.63
N GLU A 59 2.03 -11.58 27.34
CA GLU A 59 2.28 -11.67 28.77
C GLU A 59 3.37 -12.72 29.01
N SER A 60 4.60 -12.29 29.30
CA SER A 60 5.49 -13.03 30.21
C SER A 60 5.45 -12.28 31.52
N GLY A 61 4.48 -12.62 32.35
CA GLY A 61 4.31 -12.17 33.72
C GLY A 61 3.77 -13.33 34.54
#